data_AF-A0A257LU51-F1
#
_entry.id   AF-A0A257LU51-F1
#
_cell.length_a   1.000
_cell.length_b   1.000
_cell.length_c   1.000
_cell.angle_alpha   90.00
_cell.angle_beta   90.00
_cell.angle_gamma   90.00
#
_symmetry.space_group_name_H-M   'P 1'
#
loop_
_entity.id
_entity.type
_entity.pdbx_description
1 polymer ?
#
loop_
_entity_poly.entity_id
_entity_poly.type
_entity_poly.pdbx_seq_one_letter_code
_entity_poly.pdbx_strand_id
1 'polypeptide(L)'
;PIGIFVCQDMFCRLLIDVCRSKGLHVSQDVAIVGTHNESEICTAPAPSLTSIDLGFGQVGYRAAAMLDRLMSGHKPPKEPEMVLPAELISRQSTDVYASKDPLVARILPTVPSRSMAAITASR
;
A
#
# COMPACT_ATOMS: atom_id res chain seq x y z
N PRO A 1 -8.86 18.43 -3.33
CA PRO A 1 -8.33 17.08 -3.07
C PRO A 1 -7.25 17.08 -1.98
N ILE A 2 -7.27 16.06 -1.12
CA ILE A 2 -6.25 15.81 -0.07
C ILE A 2 -5.72 14.38 -0.17
N GLY A 3 -4.50 14.15 0.29
CA GLY A 3 -3.91 12.81 0.45
C GLY A 3 -3.73 12.48 1.93
N ILE A 4 -4.08 11.26 2.32
CA ILE A 4 -3.94 10.77 3.69
C ILE A 4 -3.08 9.50 3.68
N PHE A 5 -2.02 9.54 4.46
CA PHE A 5 -1.22 8.38 4.82
C PHE A 5 -1.78 7.75 6.10
N VAL A 6 -1.91 6.43 6.12
CA VAL A 6 -2.49 5.67 7.23
C VAL A 6 -1.54 4.54 7.63
N CYS A 7 -1.31 4.43 8.94
CA CYS A 7 -0.32 3.53 9.51
C CYS A 7 -0.66 2.03 9.46
N GLN A 8 -1.88 1.66 9.07
CA GLN A 8 -2.30 0.28 8.80
C GLN A 8 -3.46 0.23 7.80
N ASP A 9 -3.52 -0.84 7.01
CA ASP A 9 -4.56 -1.05 6.00
C ASP A 9 -5.97 -1.13 6.61
N MET A 10 -6.12 -1.70 7.80
CA MET A 10 -7.42 -1.81 8.47
C MET A 10 -8.02 -0.42 8.79
N PHE A 11 -7.20 0.54 9.23
CA PHE A 11 -7.66 1.90 9.50
C PHE A 11 -8.03 2.66 8.22
N CYS A 12 -7.47 2.29 7.07
CA CYS A 12 -7.91 2.83 5.79
C CYS A 12 -9.37 2.47 5.53
N ARG A 13 -9.84 1.27 5.90
CA ARG A 13 -11.24 0.88 5.73
C ARG A 13 -12.18 1.75 6.57
N LEU A 14 -11.82 2.01 7.83
CA LEU A 14 -12.58 2.93 8.67
C LEU A 14 -12.64 4.33 8.06
N LEU A 15 -11.50 4.83 7.57
CA LEU A 15 -11.44 6.14 6.92
C LEU A 15 -12.31 6.21 5.66
N ILE A 16 -12.32 5.15 4.84
CA ILE A 16 -13.19 5.04 3.66
C ILE A 16 -14.66 5.15 4.06
N ASP A 17 -15.09 4.47 5.13
CA ASP A 17 -16.47 4.53 5.59
C ASP A 17 -16.84 5.93 6.11
N VAL A 18 -15.91 6.62 6.77
CA VAL A 18 -16.07 8.02 7.17
C VAL A 18 -16.15 8.95 5.95
N CYS A 19 -15.35 8.73 4.91
CA CYS A 19 -15.44 9.48 3.66
C CYS A 19 -16.82 9.30 3.03
N ARG A 20 -17.30 8.05 2.92
CA ARG A 20 -18.62 7.75 2.36
C ARG A 20 -19.76 8.40 3.14
N SER A 21 -19.73 8.34 4.47
CA SER A 21 -20.79 8.96 5.30
C SER A 21 -20.84 10.49 5.16
N LYS A 22 -19.73 11.10 4.73
CA LYS A 22 -19.64 12.54 4.43
C LYS A 22 -19.83 12.88 2.95
N GLY A 23 -20.15 11.89 2.10
CA GLY A 23 -20.30 12.08 0.65
C GLY A 23 -19.00 12.38 -0.08
N LEU A 24 -17.84 12.07 0.50
CA LEU A 24 -16.52 12.24 -0.11
C LEU A 24 -16.14 10.99 -0.91
N HIS A 25 -15.65 11.20 -2.13
CA HIS A 25 -15.16 10.14 -3.00
C HIS A 25 -13.70 9.85 -2.68
N VAL A 26 -13.43 8.60 -2.32
CA VAL A 26 -12.07 8.10 -2.15
C VAL A 26 -11.37 8.10 -3.52
N SER A 27 -10.08 8.39 -3.54
CA SER A 27 -9.28 8.81 -4.69
C SER A 27 -9.49 10.28 -5.07
N GLN A 28 -10.69 10.66 -5.52
CA GLN A 28 -10.93 11.99 -6.12
C GLN A 28 -10.90 13.13 -5.10
N ASP A 29 -11.62 13.00 -3.99
CA ASP A 29 -11.67 14.00 -2.93
C ASP A 29 -10.58 13.71 -1.89
N VAL A 30 -10.41 12.43 -1.55
CA VAL A 30 -9.47 11.93 -0.53
C VAL A 30 -8.71 10.71 -1.08
N ALA A 31 -7.44 10.91 -1.44
CA ALA A 31 -6.54 9.81 -1.76
C ALA A 31 -6.02 9.16 -0.48
N ILE A 32 -5.98 7.82 -0.42
CA ILE A 32 -5.58 7.08 0.79
C ILE A 32 -4.46 6.10 0.47
N VAL A 33 -3.36 6.18 1.22
CA VAL A 33 -2.26 5.22 1.20
C VAL A 33 -2.16 4.55 2.55
N GLY A 34 -2.33 3.23 2.58
CA GLY A 34 -2.10 2.39 3.74
C GLY A 34 -0.67 1.89 3.84
N THR A 35 -0.46 1.00 4.80
CA THR A 35 0.81 0.30 5.03
C THR A 35 0.49 -1.10 5.50
N HIS A 36 1.42 -2.04 5.25
CA HIS A 36 1.40 -3.48 5.52
C HIS A 36 1.08 -4.34 4.28
N ASN A 37 0.37 -3.81 3.28
CA ASN A 37 -0.05 -4.53 2.07
C ASN A 37 -0.77 -5.84 2.38
N GLU A 38 -1.66 -5.85 3.38
CA GLU A 38 -2.42 -7.04 3.77
C GLU A 38 -3.42 -7.37 2.68
N SER A 39 -3.18 -8.42 1.89
CA SER A 39 -3.95 -8.72 0.68
C SER A 39 -5.44 -8.87 0.94
N GLU A 40 -5.81 -9.55 2.03
CA GLU A 40 -7.22 -9.76 2.41
C GLU A 40 -7.96 -8.45 2.68
N ILE A 41 -7.25 -7.45 3.22
CA ILE A 41 -7.80 -6.12 3.50
C ILE A 41 -7.70 -5.23 2.26
N CYS A 42 -6.62 -5.31 1.48
CA CYS A 42 -6.35 -4.36 0.40
C CYS A 42 -7.16 -4.62 -0.87
N THR A 43 -7.52 -5.86 -1.18
CA THR A 43 -8.20 -6.18 -2.45
C THR A 43 -9.71 -5.95 -2.41
N ALA A 44 -10.32 -6.04 -1.24
CA ALA A 44 -11.76 -5.88 -1.06
C ALA A 44 -12.09 -5.31 0.34
N PRO A 45 -13.24 -4.62 0.51
CA PRO A 45 -14.17 -4.18 -0.53
C PRO A 45 -13.58 -3.05 -1.40
N ALA A 46 -14.28 -2.67 -2.47
CA ALA A 46 -13.90 -1.53 -3.30
C ALA A 46 -14.05 -0.20 -2.52
N PRO A 47 -13.19 0.81 -2.72
CA PRO A 47 -12.00 0.76 -3.56
C PRO A 47 -10.91 -0.12 -2.94
N SER A 48 -10.15 -0.82 -3.78
CA SER A 48 -8.92 -1.48 -3.36
C SER A 48 -7.89 -0.45 -2.86
N LEU A 49 -7.09 -0.82 -1.84
CA LEU A 49 -6.21 0.07 -1.10
C LEU A 49 -4.80 0.10 -1.66
N THR A 50 -4.32 1.28 -2.04
CA THR A 50 -2.89 1.52 -2.22
C THR A 50 -2.19 1.34 -0.88
N SER A 51 -1.12 0.55 -0.84
CA SER A 51 -0.43 0.25 0.42
C SER A 51 1.06 0.00 0.21
N ILE A 52 1.87 0.37 1.22
CA ILE A 52 3.30 0.07 1.26
C ILE A 52 3.51 -1.31 1.88
N ASP A 53 4.15 -2.21 1.13
CA ASP A 53 4.67 -3.47 1.67
C ASP A 53 5.96 -3.17 2.45
N LEU A 54 5.92 -3.39 3.77
CA LEU A 54 7.03 -3.12 4.67
C LEU A 54 8.10 -4.22 4.66
N GLY A 55 7.92 -5.28 3.86
CA GLY A 55 8.92 -6.35 3.72
C GLY A 55 9.03 -7.25 4.94
N PHE A 56 7.93 -7.51 5.66
CA PHE A 56 7.94 -8.31 6.90
C PHE A 56 8.56 -9.70 6.72
N GLY A 57 8.40 -10.31 5.55
CA GLY A 57 9.09 -11.57 5.22
C GLY A 57 10.62 -11.44 5.24
N GLN A 58 11.15 -10.35 4.68
CA GLN A 58 12.59 -10.07 4.69
C GLN A 58 13.09 -9.75 6.11
N VAL A 59 12.30 -8.99 6.88
CA VAL A 59 12.58 -8.72 8.30
C VAL A 59 12.68 -10.03 9.08
N GLY A 60 11.69 -10.92 8.95
CA GLY A 60 11.67 -12.21 9.63
C GLY A 60 12.85 -13.11 9.24
N TYR A 61 13.17 -13.17 7.94
CA TYR A 61 14.33 -13.93 7.45
C TYR A 61 15.65 -13.44 8.07
N ARG A 62 15.89 -12.13 8.05
CA ARG A 62 17.10 -11.52 8.62
C ARG A 62 17.16 -11.67 10.14
N ALA A 63 16.02 -11.54 10.82
CA ALA A 63 15.91 -11.75 12.26
C ALA A 63 16.26 -13.20 12.65
N ALA A 64 15.76 -14.19 11.89
CA ALA A 64 16.10 -15.60 12.11
C ALA A 64 17.60 -15.88 11.89
N ALA A 65 18.19 -15.31 10.83
CA ALA A 65 19.63 -15.43 10.58
C ALA A 65 20.48 -14.75 11.67
N MET A 66 20.03 -13.61 12.20
CA MET A 66 20.67 -12.96 13.34
C MET A 66 20.59 -13.83 14.59
N LEU A 67 19.43 -14.42 14.88
CA LEU A 67 19.23 -15.32 16.01
C LEU A 67 20.16 -16.54 15.93
N ASP A 68 20.27 -17.17 14.77
CA ASP A 68 21.18 -18.32 14.56
C ASP A 68 22.65 -17.97 14.87
N ARG A 69 23.10 -16.80 14.44
CA ARG A 69 24.45 -16.30 14.78
C ARG A 69 24.64 -16.09 16.27
N LEU A 70 23.64 -15.52 16.94
CA LEU A 70 23.67 -15.29 18.39
C LEU A 70 23.70 -16.61 19.16
N MET A 71 22.90 -17.60 18.74
CA MET A 71 22.89 -18.95 19.32
C MET A 71 24.24 -19.65 19.14
N SER A 72 24.98 -19.32 18.09
CA SER A 72 26.35 -19.78 17.84
C SER A 72 27.42 -19.02 18.64
N GLY A 73 27.05 -18.15 19.58
CA GLY A 73 27.96 -17.42 20.47
C GLY A 73 28.52 -16.11 19.91
N HIS A 74 28.03 -15.64 18.74
CA HIS A 74 28.41 -14.32 18.23
C HIS A 74 27.80 -13.20 19.07
N LYS A 75 28.46 -12.04 19.08
CA LYS A 75 27.94 -10.86 19.77
C LYS A 75 26.79 -10.21 18.96
N PRO A 76 25.79 -9.61 19.62
CA PRO A 76 24.74 -8.86 18.95
C PRO A 76 25.28 -7.62 18.24
N PRO A 77 24.60 -7.16 17.17
CA PRO A 77 24.91 -5.88 16.56
C PRO A 77 24.69 -4.76 17.59
N LYS A 78 25.49 -3.70 17.49
CA LYS A 78 25.41 -2.54 18.39
C LYS A 78 24.20 -1.65 18.09
N GLU A 79 23.75 -1.66 16.85
CA GLU A 79 22.64 -0.86 16.35
C GLU A 79 21.61 -1.77 15.68
N PRO A 80 20.33 -1.37 15.63
CA PRO A 80 19.31 -2.09 14.87
C PRO A 80 19.66 -2.20 13.39
N GLU A 81 19.42 -3.36 12.80
CA GLU A 81 19.48 -3.52 11.35
C GLU A 81 18.20 -2.94 10.74
N MET A 82 18.34 -1.92 9.89
CA MET A 82 17.22 -1.32 9.17
C MET A 82 16.97 -2.08 7.87
N VAL A 83 15.74 -2.56 7.68
CA VAL A 83 15.27 -3.18 6.45
C VAL A 83 14.37 -2.19 5.73
N LEU A 84 14.63 -1.96 4.44
CA LEU A 84 13.83 -1.06 3.62
C LEU A 84 12.48 -1.72 3.27
N PRO A 85 11.40 -0.93 3.12
CA PRO A 85 10.16 -1.42 2.56
C PRO A 85 10.37 -2.06 1.18
N ALA A 86 9.57 -3.06 0.85
CA ALA A 86 9.68 -3.81 -0.39
C ALA A 86 9.16 -3.01 -1.58
N GLU A 87 7.92 -2.49 -1.48
CA GLU A 87 7.26 -1.84 -2.61
C GLU A 87 6.11 -0.93 -2.16
N LEU A 88 5.76 0.09 -2.95
CA LEU A 88 4.48 0.78 -2.90
C LEU A 88 3.54 0.18 -3.94
N ILE A 89 2.46 -0.47 -3.51
CA ILE A 89 1.50 -1.10 -4.40
C ILE A 89 0.33 -0.16 -4.64
N SER A 90 0.33 0.50 -5.81
CA SER A 90 -0.74 1.40 -6.24
C SER A 90 -2.03 0.66 -6.60
N ARG A 91 -3.16 1.12 -6.05
CA ARG A 91 -4.52 0.61 -6.31
C ARG A 91 -5.54 1.76 -6.40
N GLN A 92 -6.83 1.42 -6.37
CA GLN A 92 -7.94 2.35 -6.63
C GLN A 92 -8.01 3.53 -5.66
N SER A 93 -7.56 3.39 -4.40
CA SER A 93 -7.65 4.46 -3.40
C SER A 93 -6.76 5.67 -3.68
N THR A 94 -5.85 5.58 -4.65
CA THR A 94 -5.03 6.71 -5.14
C THR A 94 -5.11 6.87 -6.66
N ASP A 95 -6.04 6.18 -7.32
CA ASP A 95 -6.20 6.21 -8.78
C ASP A 95 -6.94 7.49 -9.21
N VAL A 96 -6.22 8.62 -9.14
CA VAL A 96 -6.76 9.95 -9.46
C VAL A 96 -6.53 10.23 -10.93
N TYR A 97 -7.61 10.31 -11.71
CA TYR A 97 -7.57 10.98 -13.00
C TYR A 97 -7.54 12.49 -12.78
N ALA A 98 -6.36 13.09 -12.93
CA ALA A 98 -6.19 14.53 -12.88
C ALA A 98 -6.75 15.20 -14.14
N SER A 99 -8.08 15.15 -14.33
CA SER A 99 -8.76 16.05 -15.26
C SER A 99 -8.95 17.41 -14.59
N LYS A 100 -8.67 18.50 -15.32
CA LYS A 100 -8.96 19.86 -14.83
C LYS A 100 -10.46 20.17 -14.75
N ASP A 101 -11.28 19.34 -15.41
CA ASP A 101 -12.73 19.49 -15.44
C ASP A 101 -13.39 18.61 -14.35
N PRO A 102 -14.08 19.20 -13.35
CA PRO A 102 -14.75 18.47 -12.27
C PRO A 102 -15.84 17.50 -12.74
N LEU A 103 -16.50 17.75 -13.88
CA LEU A 103 -17.50 16.84 -14.43
C LEU A 103 -16.81 15.62 -15.05
N VAL A 104 -15.72 15.83 -15.79
CA VAL A 104 -14.96 14.73 -16.41
C VAL A 104 -14.34 13.83 -15.34
N ALA A 105 -13.79 14.39 -14.26
CA ALA A 105 -13.26 13.60 -13.14
C ALA A 105 -14.30 12.70 -12.46
N ARG A 106 -15.59 13.11 -12.47
CA ARG A 106 -16.70 12.34 -11.87
C ARG A 106 -17.28 11.24 -12.78
N ILE A 107 -17.10 11.35 -14.10
CA ILE A 107 -17.76 10.48 -15.09
C ILE A 107 -16.79 9.43 -15.65
N LEU A 108 -15.48 9.64 -15.54
CA LEU A 108 -14.50 8.66 -15.97
C LEU A 108 -14.63 7.37 -15.13
N PRO A 109 -14.91 6.22 -15.77
CA PRO A 109 -14.96 4.96 -15.05
C PRO A 109 -13.59 4.67 -14.45
N THR A 110 -13.55 4.22 -13.19
CA THR A 110 -12.34 3.71 -12.55
C THR A 110 -11.90 2.46 -13.31
N VAL A 111 -10.96 2.62 -14.25
CA VAL A 111 -10.32 1.49 -14.93
C VAL A 111 -9.36 0.88 -13.92
N PRO A 112 -9.57 -0.38 -13.46
CA PRO A 112 -8.59 -1.00 -12.59
C PRO A 112 -7.24 -1.02 -13.32
N SER A 113 -6.23 -0.37 -12.73
CA SER A 113 -4.87 -0.40 -13.22
C SER A 113 -4.38 -1.86 -13.19
N ARG A 114 -4.53 -2.53 -14.33
CA ARG A 114 -3.92 -3.83 -14.55
C ARG A 114 -2.42 -3.54 -14.63
N SER A 115 -1.68 -3.85 -13.56
CA SER A 115 -0.22 -3.81 -13.55
C SER A 115 0.28 -4.41 -14.86
N MET A 116 1.16 -3.69 -15.57
CA MET A 116 1.83 -4.23 -16.75
C MET A 116 2.43 -5.58 -16.37
N ALA A 117 1.81 -6.66 -16.86
CA ALA A 117 2.51 -7.92 -16.97
C ALA A 117 3.74 -7.62 -17.83
N ALA A 118 4.92 -7.81 -17.25
CA ALA A 118 6.16 -7.78 -17.97
C ALA A 118 6.00 -8.65 -19.22
N ILE A 119 5.96 -8.01 -20.39
CA ILE A 119 6.20 -8.69 -21.65
C ILE A 119 7.70 -9.00 -21.61
N THR A 120 8.05 -10.15 -21.05
CA THR A 120 9.39 -10.72 -21.19
C THR A 120 9.59 -11.02 -22.66
N ALA A 121 10.19 -10.06 -23.37
CA ALA A 121 10.75 -10.30 -24.68
C ALA A 121 11.90 -11.30 -24.52
N SER A 122 11.69 -12.48 -25.10
CA SER A 122 12.71 -13.47 -25.42
C SER A 122 13.99 -12.80 -25.94
N ARG A 123 15.11 -13.15 -25.34
CA ARG A 123 16.37 -13.46 -26.03
C ARG A 123 17.08 -14.59 -25.29
#